data_AF-A0A9P7EN00-F1
#
_entry.id   AF-A0A9P7EN00-F1
#
_cell.length_a   1.000
_cell.length_b   1.000
_cell.length_c   1.000
_cell.angle_alpha   90.00
_cell.angle_beta   90.00
_cell.angle_gamma   90.00
#
_symmetry.space_group_name_H-M   'P 1'
#
loop_
_entity.id
_entity.type
_entity.pdbx_description
1 polymer ?
#
loop_
_entity_poly.entity_id
_entity_poly.type
_entity_poly.pdbx_seq_one_letter_code
_entity_poly.pdbx_strand_id
1 'polypeptide(L)'
;MTELERSVEALKAAVKQSGIDKRVGDVVGQFTSYLILLKSSSPSSQSISKLRSILRRPLVPLYAAVPGPALQLSSAVLRKVIDDKLRNALNAQNLQLSTWWNEVAVALLSGVLDFLDKHSDGTIRFGGSFF
;
A
#
# COMPACT_ATOMS: atom_id res chain seq x y z
N MET A 1 -1.28 -3.61 -20.24
CA MET A 1 -1.37 -2.74 -19.06
C MET A 1 -1.88 -3.55 -17.89
N THR A 2 -1.01 -3.79 -16.91
CA THR A 2 -1.31 -4.62 -15.73
C THR A 2 -2.25 -3.88 -14.77
N GLU A 3 -2.99 -4.60 -13.95
CA GLU A 3 -3.93 -3.99 -12.97
C GLU A 3 -3.23 -3.04 -11.99
N LEU A 4 -1.96 -3.34 -11.67
CA LEU A 4 -1.10 -2.46 -10.89
C LEU A 4 -0.89 -1.11 -11.58
N GLU A 5 -0.62 -1.11 -12.90
CA GLU A 5 -0.38 0.12 -13.67
C GLU A 5 -1.65 0.98 -13.75
N ARG A 6 -2.82 0.36 -13.96
CA ARG A 6 -4.09 1.09 -13.95
C ARG A 6 -4.39 1.69 -12.58
N SER A 7 -4.14 0.95 -11.51
CA SER A 7 -4.37 1.43 -10.13
C SER A 7 -3.45 2.58 -9.77
N VAL A 8 -2.20 2.57 -10.24
CA VAL A 8 -1.25 3.68 -10.08
C VAL A 8 -1.72 4.93 -10.82
N GLU A 9 -2.19 4.78 -12.06
CA GLU A 9 -2.72 5.91 -12.82
C GLU A 9 -3.99 6.49 -12.20
N ALA A 10 -4.90 5.63 -11.75
CA ALA A 10 -6.11 6.04 -11.03
C ALA A 10 -5.76 6.82 -9.75
N LEU A 11 -4.76 6.36 -8.98
CA LEU A 11 -4.30 7.09 -7.79
C LEU A 11 -3.71 8.46 -8.16
N LYS A 12 -2.85 8.53 -9.17
CA LYS A 12 -2.25 9.80 -9.63
C LYS A 12 -3.32 10.78 -10.14
N ALA A 13 -4.29 10.28 -10.89
CA ALA A 13 -5.40 11.08 -11.39
C ALA A 13 -6.27 11.60 -10.24
N ALA A 14 -6.59 10.73 -9.27
CA ALA A 14 -7.36 11.10 -8.10
C ALA A 14 -6.65 12.20 -7.31
N VAL A 15 -5.35 12.05 -7.01
CA VAL A 15 -4.57 13.06 -6.28
C VAL A 15 -4.54 14.40 -7.01
N LYS A 16 -4.39 14.38 -8.34
CA LYS A 16 -4.41 15.58 -9.18
C LYS A 16 -5.78 16.26 -9.19
N GLN A 17 -6.87 15.50 -9.18
CA GLN A 17 -8.24 16.01 -9.19
C GLN A 17 -8.68 16.54 -7.82
N SER A 18 -8.23 15.92 -6.74
CA SER A 18 -8.60 16.31 -5.37
C SER A 18 -7.87 17.56 -4.85
N GLY A 19 -6.93 18.13 -5.60
CA GLY A 19 -6.18 19.32 -5.18
C GLY A 19 -5.40 19.12 -3.88
N ILE A 20 -4.98 17.87 -3.57
CA ILE A 20 -4.34 17.55 -2.30
C ILE A 20 -2.97 18.21 -2.22
N ASP A 21 -2.62 18.62 -1.00
CA ASP A 21 -1.32 19.16 -0.60
C ASP A 21 -0.15 18.44 -1.32
N LYS A 22 0.79 19.24 -1.83
CA LYS A 22 1.95 18.81 -2.63
C LYS A 22 2.73 17.69 -1.93
N ARG A 23 2.72 17.69 -0.58
CA ARG A 23 3.32 16.63 0.24
C ARG A 23 2.73 15.25 0.01
N VAL A 24 1.41 15.14 -0.18
CA VAL A 24 0.75 13.84 -0.46
C VAL A 24 1.02 13.40 -1.90
N GLY A 25 1.08 14.35 -2.83
CA GLY A 25 1.51 14.10 -4.21
C GLY A 25 2.94 13.54 -4.28
N ASP A 26 3.87 14.10 -3.51
CA ASP A 26 5.24 13.61 -3.41
C ASP A 26 5.31 12.20 -2.79
N VAL A 27 4.46 11.91 -1.80
CA VAL A 27 4.33 10.56 -1.22
C VAL A 27 3.83 9.55 -2.27
N VAL A 28 2.85 9.91 -3.12
CA VAL A 28 2.44 9.05 -4.26
C VAL A 28 3.56 8.86 -5.26
N GLY A 29 4.30 9.92 -5.59
CA GLY A 29 5.42 9.87 -6.53
C GLY A 29 6.52 8.93 -6.04
N GLN A 30 6.89 9.04 -4.76
CA GLN A 30 7.85 8.15 -4.12
C GLN A 30 7.31 6.71 -4.09
N PHE A 31 6.09 6.51 -3.60
CA PHE A 31 5.45 5.20 -3.53
C PHE A 31 5.45 4.51 -4.90
N THR A 32 5.01 5.21 -5.95
CA THR A 32 4.99 4.70 -7.32
C THR A 32 6.37 4.32 -7.83
N SER A 33 7.39 5.13 -7.53
CA SER A 33 8.77 4.86 -7.91
C SER A 33 9.29 3.57 -7.26
N TYR A 34 8.93 3.32 -6.00
CA TYR A 34 9.30 2.10 -5.30
C TYR A 34 8.50 0.87 -5.73
N LEU A 35 7.29 1.01 -6.28
CA LEU A 35 6.54 -0.11 -6.87
C LEU A 35 7.29 -0.75 -8.05
N ILE A 36 8.26 -0.05 -8.67
CA ILE A 36 9.16 -0.65 -9.66
C ILE A 36 9.95 -1.81 -9.04
N LEU A 37 10.26 -1.78 -7.74
CA LEU A 37 10.92 -2.89 -7.05
C LEU A 37 10.07 -4.17 -7.05
N LEU A 38 8.75 -4.07 -7.14
CA LEU A 38 7.87 -5.24 -7.33
C LEU A 38 8.00 -5.87 -8.72
N LYS A 39 8.58 -5.16 -9.69
CA LYS A 39 8.91 -5.75 -11.01
C LYS A 39 10.21 -6.55 -10.95
N SER A 40 11.05 -6.38 -9.93
CA SER A 40 12.26 -7.18 -9.75
C SER A 40 11.94 -8.65 -9.41
N SER A 41 12.66 -9.58 -10.01
CA SER A 41 12.57 -11.02 -9.72
C SER A 41 13.48 -11.45 -8.57
N SER A 42 14.47 -10.64 -8.21
CA SER A 42 15.39 -10.90 -7.09
C SER A 42 15.61 -9.62 -6.28
N PRO A 43 14.67 -9.27 -5.38
CA PRO A 43 14.83 -8.12 -4.51
C PRO A 43 15.91 -8.41 -3.45
N SER A 44 16.76 -7.42 -3.19
CA SER A 44 17.68 -7.49 -2.04
C SER A 44 16.91 -7.29 -0.72
N SER A 45 17.47 -7.77 0.40
CA SER A 45 16.91 -7.55 1.74
C SER A 45 16.64 -6.06 2.03
N GLN A 46 17.53 -5.17 1.58
CA GLN A 46 17.35 -3.72 1.70
C GLN A 46 16.14 -3.21 0.90
N SER A 47 15.86 -3.79 -0.27
CA SER A 47 14.70 -3.46 -1.09
C SER A 47 13.39 -3.91 -0.42
N ILE A 48 13.39 -5.11 0.16
CA ILE A 48 12.26 -5.64 0.93
C ILE A 48 11.98 -4.77 2.17
N SER A 49 13.01 -4.41 2.93
CA SER A 49 12.86 -3.55 4.10
C SER A 49 12.33 -2.16 3.73
N LYS A 50 12.82 -1.57 2.63
CA LYS A 50 12.27 -0.33 2.09
C LYS A 50 10.80 -0.48 1.69
N LEU A 51 10.43 -1.55 0.98
CA LEU A 51 9.04 -1.85 0.62
C LEU A 51 8.13 -1.94 1.86
N ARG A 52 8.55 -2.67 2.89
CA ARG A 52 7.80 -2.79 4.15
C ARG A 52 7.57 -1.42 4.80
N SER A 53 8.59 -0.58 4.85
CA SER A 53 8.51 0.77 5.46
C SER A 53 7.51 1.66 4.70
N ILE A 54 7.55 1.64 3.37
CA ILE A 54 6.70 2.51 2.54
C ILE A 54 5.26 2.01 2.38
N LEU A 55 4.99 0.72 2.60
CA LEU A 55 3.65 0.16 2.51
C LEU A 55 2.86 0.37 3.81
N ARG A 56 3.54 0.61 4.94
CA ARG A 56 2.87 0.78 6.23
C ARG A 56 2.54 2.23 6.59
N ARG A 57 3.53 3.11 6.68
CA ARG A 57 3.34 4.49 7.19
C ARG A 57 2.86 5.51 6.14
N PRO A 58 3.41 5.55 4.92
CA PRO A 58 3.04 6.56 3.92
C PRO A 58 1.64 6.40 3.31
N LEU A 59 1.02 5.22 3.41
CA LEU A 59 -0.31 4.99 2.85
C LEU A 59 -1.45 5.62 3.67
N VAL A 60 -1.23 5.89 4.97
CA VAL A 60 -2.25 6.48 5.86
C VAL A 60 -2.82 7.80 5.34
N PRO A 61 -2.01 8.83 4.98
CA PRO A 61 -2.55 10.07 4.41
C PRO A 61 -3.20 9.86 3.03
N LEU A 62 -2.83 8.81 2.29
CA LEU A 62 -3.44 8.48 1.01
C LEU A 62 -4.82 7.87 1.16
N TYR A 63 -4.99 6.98 2.13
CA TYR A 63 -6.30 6.45 2.47
C TYR A 63 -7.25 7.52 2.99
N ALA A 64 -6.75 8.50 3.75
CA ALA A 64 -7.57 9.61 4.24
C ALA A 64 -8.02 10.55 3.11
N ALA A 65 -7.18 10.78 2.09
CA ALA A 65 -7.47 11.75 1.04
C ALA A 65 -8.21 11.15 -0.16
N VAL A 66 -7.87 9.92 -0.57
CA VAL A 66 -8.46 9.20 -1.72
C VAL A 66 -8.64 7.71 -1.39
N PRO A 67 -9.57 7.37 -0.47
CA PRO A 67 -9.70 6.01 0.07
C PRO A 67 -9.94 4.95 -1.01
N GLY A 68 -10.85 5.21 -1.96
CA GLY A 68 -11.16 4.26 -3.04
C GLY A 68 -9.95 3.89 -3.90
N PRO A 69 -9.30 4.86 -4.57
CA PRO A 69 -8.10 4.60 -5.38
C PRO A 69 -6.92 4.04 -4.59
N ALA A 70 -6.73 4.48 -3.34
CA ALA A 70 -5.66 3.96 -2.48
C ALA A 70 -5.89 2.49 -2.10
N LEU A 71 -7.13 2.10 -1.74
CA LEU A 71 -7.49 0.70 -1.44
C LEU A 71 -7.39 -0.19 -2.69
N GLN A 72 -7.80 0.32 -3.85
CA GLN A 72 -7.63 -0.40 -5.13
C GLN A 72 -6.16 -0.67 -5.41
N LEU A 73 -5.28 0.31 -5.21
CA LEU A 73 -3.84 0.13 -5.38
C LEU A 73 -3.29 -0.90 -4.40
N SER A 74 -3.67 -0.84 -3.13
CA SER A 74 -3.25 -1.82 -2.13
C SER A 74 -3.72 -3.23 -2.48
N SER A 75 -4.95 -3.39 -2.96
CA SER A 75 -5.45 -4.68 -3.46
C SER A 75 -4.62 -5.21 -4.64
N ALA A 76 -4.32 -4.35 -5.62
CA ALA A 76 -3.51 -4.72 -6.78
C ALA A 76 -2.07 -5.11 -6.40
N VAL A 77 -1.46 -4.39 -5.45
CA VAL A 77 -0.14 -4.71 -4.91
C VAL A 77 -0.17 -6.04 -4.15
N LEU A 78 -1.16 -6.25 -3.28
CA LEU A 78 -1.32 -7.48 -2.52
C LEU A 78 -1.45 -8.68 -3.45
N ARG A 79 -2.31 -8.59 -4.45
CA ARG A 79 -2.51 -9.67 -5.41
C ARG A 79 -1.25 -9.98 -6.19
N LYS A 80 -0.48 -8.97 -6.61
CA LYS A 80 0.82 -9.20 -7.25
C LYS A 80 1.84 -9.83 -6.30
N VAL A 81 1.89 -9.42 -5.04
CA VAL A 81 2.81 -10.03 -4.07
C VAL A 81 2.44 -11.49 -3.80
N ILE A 82 1.16 -11.82 -3.65
CA ILE A 82 0.71 -13.18 -3.35
C ILE A 82 0.80 -14.09 -4.59
N ASP A 83 0.13 -13.71 -5.69
CA ASP A 83 -0.05 -14.61 -6.83
C ASP A 83 1.19 -14.76 -7.71
N ASP A 84 2.04 -13.73 -7.76
CA ASP A 84 3.27 -13.76 -8.55
C ASP A 84 4.46 -14.03 -7.63
N LYS A 85 4.75 -13.14 -6.67
CA LYS A 85 6.02 -13.22 -5.94
C LYS A 85 6.10 -14.34 -4.90
N LEU A 86 5.12 -14.43 -4.02
CA LEU A 86 5.07 -15.43 -2.96
C LEU A 86 4.89 -16.83 -3.57
N ARG A 87 3.94 -16.98 -4.50
CA ARG A 87 3.73 -18.24 -5.23
C ARG A 87 5.00 -18.71 -5.95
N ASN A 88 5.69 -17.82 -6.67
CA ASN A 88 6.94 -18.20 -7.35
C ASN A 88 8.06 -18.56 -6.37
N ALA A 89 8.19 -17.84 -5.24
CA ALA A 89 9.17 -18.17 -4.21
C ALA A 89 8.91 -19.53 -3.55
N LEU A 90 7.63 -19.86 -3.29
CA LEU A 90 7.21 -21.15 -2.77
C LEU A 90 7.48 -22.28 -3.77
N ASN A 91 7.13 -22.08 -5.04
CA ASN A 91 7.40 -23.05 -6.11
C ASN A 91 8.91 -23.29 -6.30
N ALA A 92 9.73 -22.25 -6.13
CA ALA A 92 11.19 -22.35 -6.16
C ALA A 92 11.82 -22.89 -4.86
N GLN A 93 10.99 -23.27 -3.86
CA GLN A 93 11.41 -23.73 -2.54
C GLN A 93 12.34 -22.74 -1.81
N ASN A 94 12.28 -21.46 -2.16
CA ASN A 94 13.09 -20.41 -1.55
C ASN A 94 12.36 -19.85 -0.33
N LEU A 95 12.52 -20.55 0.80
CA LEU A 95 11.86 -20.21 2.07
C LEU A 95 12.16 -18.78 2.53
N GLN A 96 13.40 -18.32 2.36
CA GLN A 96 13.80 -16.97 2.74
C GLN A 96 13.07 -15.91 1.90
N LEU A 97 13.02 -16.10 0.59
CA LEU A 97 12.32 -15.18 -0.30
C LEU A 97 10.81 -15.20 -0.08
N SER A 98 10.23 -16.37 0.20
CA SER A 98 8.81 -16.49 0.55
C SER A 98 8.48 -15.76 1.85
N THR A 99 9.36 -15.85 2.86
CA THR A 99 9.22 -15.14 4.13
C THR A 99 9.24 -13.62 3.90
N TRP A 100 10.20 -13.14 3.10
CA TRP A 100 10.30 -11.71 2.77
C TRP A 100 9.06 -11.17 2.05
N TRP A 101 8.52 -11.91 1.07
CA TRP A 101 7.31 -11.49 0.38
C TRP A 101 6.06 -11.57 1.27
N ASN A 102 6.00 -12.55 2.17
CA ASN A 102 4.95 -12.63 3.17
C ASN A 102 4.98 -11.42 4.12
N GLU A 103 6.16 -11.02 4.61
CA GLU A 103 6.31 -9.82 5.44
C GLU A 103 5.89 -8.53 4.71
N VAL A 104 6.12 -8.44 3.40
CA VAL A 104 5.64 -7.32 2.57
C VAL A 104 4.11 -7.30 2.51
N ALA A 105 3.47 -8.46 2.30
CA ALA A 105 2.01 -8.57 2.32
C ALA A 105 1.43 -8.20 3.69
N VAL A 106 2.04 -8.67 4.78
CA VAL A 106 1.66 -8.31 6.16
C VAL A 106 1.81 -6.81 6.38
N ALA A 107 2.93 -6.19 5.98
CA ALA A 107 3.15 -4.76 6.17
C ALA A 107 2.10 -3.90 5.45
N LEU A 108 1.70 -4.31 4.24
CA LEU A 108 0.64 -3.65 3.48
C LEU A 108 -0.72 -3.77 4.17
N LEU A 109 -1.09 -4.97 4.60
CA LEU A 109 -2.34 -5.21 5.33
C LEU A 109 -2.35 -4.47 6.67
N SER A 110 -1.24 -4.48 7.41
CA SER A 110 -1.10 -3.66 8.63
C SER A 110 -1.29 -2.18 8.34
N GLY A 111 -0.78 -1.65 7.23
CA GLY A 111 -1.02 -0.25 6.84
C GLY A 111 -2.50 0.07 6.57
N VAL A 112 -3.24 -0.88 5.97
CA VAL A 112 -4.71 -0.75 5.79
C VAL A 112 -5.43 -0.81 7.13
N LEU A 113 -5.08 -1.76 7.99
CA LEU A 113 -5.68 -1.91 9.32
C LEU A 113 -5.37 -0.69 10.20
N ASP A 114 -4.13 -0.18 10.20
CA ASP A 114 -3.72 1.04 10.92
C ASP A 114 -4.55 2.26 10.45
N PHE A 115 -5.03 2.29 9.20
CA PHE A 115 -5.96 3.31 8.70
C PHE A 115 -7.39 3.08 9.18
N LEU A 116 -7.89 1.85 9.08
CA LEU A 116 -9.24 1.50 9.53
C LEU A 116 -9.41 1.74 11.03
N ASP A 117 -8.42 1.37 11.83
CA ASP A 117 -8.43 1.50 13.29
C ASP A 117 -8.53 2.98 13.72
N LYS A 118 -7.77 3.86 13.05
CA LYS A 118 -7.84 5.32 13.24
C LYS A 118 -9.18 5.93 12.83
N HIS A 119 -9.89 5.32 11.90
CA HIS A 119 -11.22 5.77 11.48
C HIS A 119 -12.35 5.19 12.35
N SER A 120 -12.19 3.97 12.90
CA SER A 120 -13.16 3.40 13.85
C SER A 120 -13.17 4.12 15.19
N ASP A 121 -12.03 4.65 15.64
CA ASP A 121 -11.92 5.41 16.88
C ASP A 121 -12.64 6.79 16.82
N GLY A 122 -13.08 7.21 15.62
CA GLY A 122 -13.88 8.42 15.41
C GLY A 122 -15.40 8.23 15.60
N THR A 123 -15.89 6.99 15.78
CA THR A 123 -17.34 6.69 15.82
C THR A 123 -17.91 6.56 17.23
N ILE A 124 -17.18 6.96 18.28
CA ILE A 124 -17.76 7.23 19.60
C ILE A 124 -17.35 8.63 20.08
N ARG A 125 -17.84 9.65 19.37
CA ARG A 125 -18.20 10.93 19.98
C ARG A 125 -19.56 11.37 19.45
N PHE A 126 -20.58 10.61 19.83
CA PHE A 126 -21.89 11.23 19.99
C PHE A 126 -21.70 12.38 20.96
N GLY A 127 -21.84 13.61 20.45
CA GLY A 127 -21.98 14.79 21.25
C GLY A 127 -23.18 14.58 22.17
N GLY A 128 -22.90 14.27 23.44
CA GLY A 128 -23.83 14.38 24.54
C GLY A 128 -23.58 15.71 25.24
N SER A 129 -24.07 16.79 24.64
CA SER A 129 -24.41 18.01 25.38
C SER A 129 -25.82 18.40 24.96
N PHE A 130 -26.61 18.90 25.91
CA PHE A 130 -28.06 19.14 25.93
C PHE A 130 -28.88 17.85 26.14
N PHE A 131 -29.50 17.58 27.29
CA PHE A 131 -30.14 18.43 28.31
C PHE A 131 -29.70 18.07 29.73
#